data_AF-A0A9E2H6D0-F1
#
_entry.id   AF-A0A9E2H6D0-F1
#
_cell.length_a   1.000
_cell.length_b   1.000
_cell.length_c   1.000
_cell.angle_alpha   90.00
_cell.angle_beta   90.00
_cell.angle_gamma   90.00
#
_symmetry.space_group_name_H-M   'P 1'
#
loop_
_entity.id
_entity.type
_entity.pdbx_description
1 polymer ?
#
loop_
_entity_poly.entity_id
_entity_poly.type
_entity_poly.pdbx_seq_one_letter_code
_entity_poly.pdbx_strand_id
1 'polypeptide(L)'
;MPKNLEVPSLPERLIREIWKRQDFAEKPLITIDGKNVEIIFTGESNPNGGPDFLNAQIKIGGITFVGDVELHRHFTDWQQHTHHKDPKYNKVILHVVLYAHKTSALPITKSKRTVPTIVLEPYLSEELIRSLQENISNENIENVRYLKCFSINSNTPCNLIEEWLHKLAVQRLEYKIRRLEERLLELVQTKKVTEPAAAYGQIHFEVSPDEFPDFTPRYTRHDFTDVHLWEQVLYEFTMEALGYSKNQQPFMKLAKNVTLEFLDSVTDENTGKIIQYEAILFGVGGFLSTPGILKDHQSKEYLVQLKKVWKYVRESYNGETMTGAEWQFFRLRPENFPTIRIAAAARIVEKINSGNLFKVIVQLIENQAMGNTEKLRKLISLLTVEASGFWENHYRFNKEAAMRLKVLVGKDRAVEIIINIIIPLCLMYARVFKKKNVREMALKLFSEIKSSRNSAIVKTVEEQLVRGKFKLNTAPLYQGGVQLYKFYCVEEKCADCEVGIRLFNQ
;
A
#
# COMPACT_ATOMS: atom_id res chain seq x y z
N MET A 1 -25.14 42.96 -7.93
CA MET A 1 -23.91 42.29 -7.45
C MET A 1 -24.14 40.79 -7.59
N PRO A 2 -23.35 40.06 -8.39
CA PRO A 2 -23.52 38.62 -8.46
C PRO A 2 -23.19 38.04 -7.09
N LYS A 3 -24.12 37.26 -6.54
CA LYS A 3 -23.90 36.51 -5.31
C LYS A 3 -22.69 35.61 -5.55
N ASN A 4 -21.66 35.72 -4.70
CA ASN A 4 -20.65 34.68 -4.58
C ASN A 4 -21.39 33.39 -4.21
N LEU A 5 -21.68 32.54 -5.20
CA LEU A 5 -22.02 31.16 -4.95
C LEU A 5 -20.75 30.54 -4.37
N GLU A 6 -20.72 30.38 -3.05
CA GLU A 6 -19.74 29.51 -2.41
C GLU A 6 -19.94 28.11 -2.99
N VAL A 7 -19.05 27.70 -3.90
CA VAL A 7 -19.05 26.33 -4.39
C VAL A 7 -18.75 25.43 -3.18
N PRO A 8 -19.69 24.57 -2.74
CA PRO A 8 -19.50 23.74 -1.56
C PRO A 8 -18.37 22.72 -1.75
N SER A 9 -17.95 22.10 -0.65
CA SER A 9 -16.88 21.11 -0.59
C SER A 9 -17.17 19.85 -1.42
N LEU A 10 -16.84 19.85 -2.71
CA LEU A 10 -16.88 18.64 -3.55
C LEU A 10 -15.80 17.64 -3.09
N PRO A 11 -16.16 16.37 -2.83
CA PRO A 11 -15.17 15.31 -2.57
C PRO A 11 -14.28 15.05 -3.77
N GLU A 12 -13.02 14.64 -3.53
CA GLU A 12 -12.04 14.35 -4.59
C GLU A 12 -12.50 13.24 -5.57
N ARG A 13 -13.37 12.32 -5.10
CA ARG A 13 -14.04 11.32 -5.95
C ARG A 13 -14.76 11.97 -7.14
N LEU A 14 -15.48 13.07 -6.92
CA LEU A 14 -16.23 13.75 -7.97
C LEU A 14 -15.31 14.50 -8.93
N ILE A 15 -14.17 15.00 -8.45
CA ILE A 15 -13.15 15.64 -9.31
C ILE A 15 -12.60 14.61 -10.30
N ARG A 16 -12.38 13.37 -9.85
CA ARG A 16 -11.99 12.25 -10.72
C ARG A 16 -13.07 11.91 -11.75
N GLU A 17 -14.34 11.97 -11.37
CA GLU A 17 -15.45 11.73 -12.30
C GLU A 17 -15.55 12.82 -13.37
N ILE A 18 -15.51 14.10 -12.97
CA ILE A 18 -15.50 15.25 -13.89
C ILE A 18 -14.34 15.11 -14.87
N TRP A 19 -13.12 14.84 -14.37
CA TRP A 19 -11.96 14.63 -15.22
C TRP A 19 -12.13 13.43 -16.15
N LYS A 20 -12.65 12.31 -15.67
CA LYS A 20 -12.82 11.11 -16.50
C LYS A 20 -13.85 11.31 -17.60
N ARG A 21 -14.95 12.00 -17.31
CA ARG A 21 -16.04 12.28 -18.26
C ARG A 21 -15.77 13.48 -19.17
N GLN A 22 -14.78 14.30 -18.81
CA GLN A 22 -14.50 15.57 -19.49
C GLN A 22 -15.70 16.53 -19.43
N ASP A 23 -16.43 16.53 -18.31
CA ASP A 23 -17.60 17.36 -18.08
C ASP A 23 -17.18 18.82 -17.80
N PHE A 24 -16.65 19.48 -18.83
CA PHE A 24 -16.21 20.88 -18.80
C PHE A 24 -17.12 21.73 -19.68
N ALA A 25 -17.30 23.00 -19.34
CA ALA A 25 -17.86 24.01 -20.23
C ALA A 25 -17.01 24.10 -21.51
N GLU A 26 -17.62 24.46 -22.64
CA GLU A 26 -16.96 24.67 -23.94
C GLU A 26 -16.02 25.90 -23.94
N LYS A 27 -15.05 25.90 -23.04
CA LYS A 27 -13.99 26.90 -22.91
C LYS A 27 -12.64 26.17 -23.02
N PRO A 28 -11.65 26.76 -23.69
CA PRO A 28 -10.32 26.14 -23.79
C PRO A 28 -9.69 26.04 -22.40
N LEU A 29 -9.27 24.84 -22.01
CA LEU A 29 -8.55 24.63 -20.76
C LEU A 29 -7.19 25.34 -20.84
N ILE A 30 -6.90 26.16 -19.83
CA ILE A 30 -5.61 26.85 -19.68
C ILE A 30 -4.98 26.51 -18.34
N THR A 31 -3.65 26.34 -18.34
CA THR A 31 -2.87 26.22 -17.11
C THR A 31 -2.82 27.54 -16.35
N ILE A 32 -2.43 27.49 -15.07
CA ILE A 32 -2.23 28.68 -14.23
C ILE A 32 -1.17 29.63 -14.84
N ASP A 33 -0.19 29.11 -15.58
CA ASP A 33 0.81 29.89 -16.33
C ASP A 33 0.38 30.26 -17.77
N GLY A 34 -0.90 30.08 -18.12
CA GLY A 34 -1.50 30.60 -19.34
C GLY A 34 -1.29 29.76 -20.60
N LYS A 35 -0.88 28.50 -20.49
CA LYS A 35 -0.71 27.59 -21.64
C LYS A 35 -2.00 26.85 -21.94
N ASN A 36 -2.36 26.76 -23.22
CA ASN A 36 -3.48 25.94 -23.67
C ASN A 36 -3.24 24.45 -23.36
N VAL A 37 -4.29 23.76 -22.92
CA VAL A 37 -4.32 22.34 -22.59
C VAL A 37 -5.36 21.65 -23.46
N GLU A 38 -4.92 20.66 -24.22
CA GLU A 38 -5.77 19.78 -25.02
C GLU A 38 -5.59 18.35 -24.52
N ILE A 39 -6.69 17.72 -24.09
CA ILE A 39 -6.69 16.39 -23.51
C ILE A 39 -6.95 15.38 -24.64
N ILE A 40 -5.90 14.63 -25.01
CA ILE A 40 -5.98 13.58 -26.05
C ILE A 40 -6.47 12.28 -25.40
N PHE A 41 -5.94 11.95 -24.23
CA PHE A 41 -6.35 10.81 -23.41
C PHE A 41 -6.20 11.15 -21.93
N THR A 42 -7.26 10.93 -21.14
CA THR A 42 -7.32 11.29 -19.71
C THR A 42 -6.45 10.42 -18.79
N GLY A 43 -6.01 9.27 -19.30
CA GLY A 43 -5.27 8.26 -18.54
C GLY A 43 -6.18 7.17 -17.95
N GLU A 44 -5.57 6.12 -17.42
CA GLU A 44 -6.25 5.02 -16.72
C GLU A 44 -6.30 5.28 -15.21
N SER A 45 -7.47 5.19 -14.58
CA SER A 45 -7.61 5.43 -13.14
C SER A 45 -6.70 4.49 -12.31
N ASN A 46 -5.99 5.05 -11.33
CA ASN A 46 -5.04 4.34 -10.46
C ASN A 46 -5.61 4.06 -9.05
N PRO A 47 -5.96 2.81 -8.73
CA PRO A 47 -6.50 2.45 -7.42
C PRO A 47 -5.44 2.04 -6.38
N ASN A 48 -4.16 1.98 -6.76
CA ASN A 48 -3.09 1.36 -5.97
C ASN A 48 -2.19 2.35 -5.21
N GLY A 49 -2.59 3.63 -5.18
CA GLY A 49 -1.83 4.73 -4.57
C GLY A 49 -0.70 5.24 -5.47
N GLY A 50 -0.43 6.54 -5.42
CA GLY A 50 0.35 7.28 -6.43
C GLY A 50 -0.57 8.17 -7.26
N PRO A 51 -0.12 8.65 -8.43
CA PRO A 51 -0.90 9.53 -9.29
C PRO A 51 -2.28 8.96 -9.66
N ASP A 52 -3.31 9.80 -9.68
CA ASP A 52 -4.70 9.38 -9.84
C ASP A 52 -5.07 8.75 -11.19
N PHE A 53 -4.44 9.17 -12.26
CA PHE A 53 -4.56 8.55 -13.59
C PHE A 53 -3.18 8.30 -14.17
N LEU A 54 -2.98 7.12 -14.76
CA LEU A 54 -1.72 6.68 -15.35
C LEU A 54 -1.74 6.83 -16.87
N ASN A 55 -0.58 7.13 -17.46
CA ASN A 55 -0.37 7.11 -18.91
C ASN A 55 -1.34 7.98 -19.73
N ALA A 56 -1.78 9.11 -19.18
CA ALA A 56 -2.49 10.16 -19.91
C ALA A 56 -1.64 10.73 -21.05
N GLN A 57 -2.32 11.24 -22.07
CA GLN A 57 -1.71 11.96 -23.20
C GLN A 57 -2.33 13.34 -23.28
N ILE A 58 -1.54 14.37 -23.03
CA ILE A 58 -2.02 15.75 -22.88
C ILE A 58 -1.09 16.68 -23.64
N LYS A 59 -1.66 17.53 -24.49
CA LYS A 59 -0.92 18.54 -25.23
C LYS A 59 -1.01 19.88 -24.49
N ILE A 60 0.13 20.38 -24.03
CA ILE A 60 0.24 21.61 -23.23
C ILE A 60 1.14 22.59 -23.97
N GLY A 61 0.62 23.76 -24.33
CA GLY A 61 1.38 24.77 -25.07
C GLY A 61 1.90 24.28 -26.44
N GLY A 62 1.20 23.33 -27.07
CA GLY A 62 1.57 22.76 -28.36
C GLY A 62 2.43 21.49 -28.30
N ILE A 63 2.97 21.12 -27.13
CA ILE A 63 3.79 19.92 -26.94
C ILE A 63 2.95 18.80 -26.32
N THR A 64 2.98 17.61 -26.91
CA THR A 64 2.31 16.41 -26.36
C THR A 64 3.17 15.74 -25.29
N PHE A 65 2.62 15.58 -24.10
CA PHE A 65 3.22 14.87 -22.97
C PHE A 65 2.52 13.53 -22.76
N VAL A 66 3.30 12.52 -22.39
CA VAL A 66 2.79 11.21 -21.94
C VAL A 66 3.26 10.97 -20.51
N GLY A 67 2.32 10.69 -19.62
CA GLY A 67 2.61 10.48 -18.19
C GLY A 67 1.35 10.51 -17.35
N ASP A 68 1.48 10.82 -16.08
CA ASP A 68 0.38 10.63 -15.12
C ASP A 68 -0.35 11.97 -14.82
N VAL A 69 -1.57 11.89 -14.29
CA VAL A 69 -2.36 13.04 -13.84
C VAL A 69 -2.68 12.87 -12.37
N GLU A 70 -2.48 13.93 -11.60
CA GLU A 70 -2.87 13.99 -10.19
C GLU A 70 -4.00 14.98 -9.99
N LEU A 71 -5.00 14.62 -9.20
CA LEU A 71 -6.18 15.44 -8.93
C LEU A 71 -6.25 15.77 -7.45
N HIS A 72 -6.51 17.03 -7.14
CA HIS A 72 -6.75 17.44 -5.76
C HIS A 72 -7.88 18.43 -5.66
N ARG A 73 -8.38 18.65 -4.45
CA ARG A 73 -9.34 19.71 -4.20
C ARG A 73 -8.65 21.07 -4.22
N HIS A 74 -7.54 21.20 -3.51
CA HIS A 74 -6.81 22.46 -3.40
C HIS A 74 -5.42 22.35 -4.02
N PHE A 75 -4.96 23.45 -4.62
CA PHE A 75 -3.59 23.60 -5.12
C PHE A 75 -2.52 23.16 -4.11
N THR A 76 -2.71 23.50 -2.83
CA THR A 76 -1.76 23.21 -1.74
C THR A 76 -1.65 21.72 -1.39
N ASP A 77 -2.61 20.89 -1.81
CA ASP A 77 -2.66 19.48 -1.44
C ASP A 77 -1.47 18.70 -1.99
N TRP A 78 -0.85 19.16 -3.09
CA TRP A 78 0.41 18.60 -3.59
C TRP A 78 1.53 18.60 -2.54
N GLN A 79 1.64 19.68 -1.77
CA GLN A 79 2.63 19.78 -0.70
C GLN A 79 2.17 19.04 0.56
N GLN A 80 0.89 19.16 0.91
CA GLN A 80 0.32 18.52 2.11
C GLN A 80 0.37 16.99 2.02
N HIS A 81 0.13 16.42 0.84
CA HIS A 81 0.26 14.99 0.56
C HIS A 81 1.70 14.56 0.29
N THR A 82 2.65 15.50 0.34
CA THR A 82 4.09 15.27 0.22
C THR A 82 4.57 14.72 -1.14
N HIS A 83 3.80 14.91 -2.21
CA HIS A 83 4.11 14.41 -3.56
C HIS A 83 5.43 14.95 -4.11
N HIS A 84 5.79 16.17 -3.74
CA HIS A 84 7.10 16.77 -4.04
C HIS A 84 8.31 15.99 -3.49
N LYS A 85 8.10 15.00 -2.60
CA LYS A 85 9.14 14.13 -2.02
C LYS A 85 9.03 12.67 -2.46
N ASP A 86 7.94 12.29 -3.15
CA ASP A 86 7.65 10.91 -3.54
C ASP A 86 7.99 10.69 -5.03
N PRO A 87 8.93 9.79 -5.37
CA PRO A 87 9.31 9.54 -6.76
C PRO A 87 8.18 8.99 -7.63
N LYS A 88 7.10 8.43 -7.05
CA LYS A 88 5.93 7.97 -7.81
C LYS A 88 5.28 9.09 -8.63
N TYR A 89 5.39 10.33 -8.17
CA TYR A 89 4.79 11.49 -8.84
C TYR A 89 5.74 12.16 -9.84
N ASN A 90 6.96 11.62 -10.06
CA ASN A 90 7.89 12.18 -11.04
C ASN A 90 7.37 12.11 -12.48
N LYS A 91 6.45 11.19 -12.75
CA LYS A 91 5.78 11.02 -14.04
C LYS A 91 4.54 11.91 -14.22
N VAL A 92 4.12 12.69 -13.21
CA VAL A 92 2.91 13.52 -13.29
C VAL A 92 3.11 14.67 -14.27
N ILE A 93 2.44 14.63 -15.41
CA ILE A 93 2.54 15.64 -16.47
C ILE A 93 1.54 16.78 -16.29
N LEU A 94 0.50 16.57 -15.48
CA LEU A 94 -0.53 17.57 -15.20
C LEU A 94 -1.07 17.39 -13.78
N HIS A 95 -1.16 18.49 -13.04
CA HIS A 95 -1.87 18.56 -11.77
C HIS A 95 -3.20 19.28 -11.99
N VAL A 96 -4.30 18.67 -11.58
CA VAL A 96 -5.65 19.20 -11.80
C VAL A 96 -6.24 19.52 -10.44
N VAL A 97 -6.66 20.76 -10.22
CA VAL A 97 -7.27 21.15 -8.94
C VAL A 97 -8.61 21.80 -9.11
N LEU A 98 -9.47 21.66 -8.12
CA LEU A 98 -10.74 22.38 -8.11
C LEU A 98 -10.53 23.86 -7.77
N TYR A 99 -9.74 24.14 -6.73
CA TYR A 99 -9.50 25.51 -6.25
C TYR A 99 -8.01 25.86 -6.19
N ALA A 100 -7.69 27.11 -6.55
CA ALA A 100 -6.41 27.73 -6.28
C ALA A 100 -6.61 29.13 -5.68
N HIS A 101 -5.86 29.47 -4.64
CA HIS A 101 -5.78 30.84 -4.13
C HIS A 101 -4.70 31.62 -4.91
N LYS A 102 -4.80 32.96 -4.93
CA LYS A 102 -3.73 33.81 -5.50
C LYS A 102 -2.42 33.56 -4.73
N THR A 103 -1.32 33.27 -5.45
CA THR A 103 0.07 32.92 -5.02
C THR A 103 0.36 31.41 -4.89
N SER A 104 1.54 30.84 -5.17
CA SER A 104 2.83 31.27 -5.75
C SER A 104 3.60 29.99 -6.15
N ALA A 105 4.20 29.96 -7.35
CA ALA A 105 4.99 28.87 -7.94
C ALA A 105 4.26 27.53 -8.21
N LEU A 106 4.51 26.96 -9.39
CA LEU A 106 3.96 25.66 -9.81
C LEU A 106 4.48 24.52 -8.90
N PRO A 107 3.69 23.44 -8.72
CA PRO A 107 4.15 22.26 -8.00
C PRO A 107 5.43 21.70 -8.60
N ILE A 108 6.31 21.17 -7.75
CA ILE A 108 7.59 20.59 -8.16
C ILE A 108 7.61 19.12 -7.72
N THR A 109 8.05 18.22 -8.61
CA THR A 109 8.25 16.80 -8.32
C THR A 109 9.53 16.56 -7.52
N LYS A 110 9.75 15.34 -7.02
CA LYS A 110 11.04 14.97 -6.41
C LYS A 110 12.21 15.15 -7.38
N SER A 111 12.00 14.85 -8.66
CA SER A 111 12.97 15.06 -9.75
C SER A 111 13.19 16.53 -10.15
N LYS A 112 12.67 17.49 -9.36
CA LYS A 112 12.80 18.94 -9.58
C LYS A 112 12.12 19.47 -10.84
N ARG A 113 11.21 18.70 -11.44
CA ARG A 113 10.41 19.16 -12.58
C ARG A 113 9.19 19.92 -12.08
N THR A 114 8.91 21.06 -12.69
CA THR A 114 7.64 21.78 -12.49
C THR A 114 6.49 21.03 -13.17
N VAL A 115 5.38 20.90 -12.46
CA VAL A 115 4.16 20.26 -12.97
C VAL A 115 3.20 21.37 -13.41
N PRO A 116 2.81 21.43 -14.69
CA PRO A 116 1.72 22.29 -15.13
C PRO A 116 0.45 22.03 -14.32
N THR A 117 -0.29 23.08 -13.98
CA THR A 117 -1.52 22.94 -13.18
C THR A 117 -2.69 23.64 -13.85
N ILE A 118 -3.86 23.01 -13.86
CA ILE A 118 -5.13 23.62 -14.25
C ILE A 118 -6.06 23.75 -13.04
N VAL A 119 -6.93 24.76 -13.06
CA VAL A 119 -7.97 24.98 -12.05
C VAL A 119 -9.32 24.74 -12.72
N LEU A 120 -10.10 23.78 -12.23
CA LEU A 120 -11.33 23.34 -12.88
C LEU A 120 -12.54 24.23 -12.59
N GLU A 121 -12.61 24.91 -11.43
CA GLU A 121 -13.78 25.69 -11.03
C GLU A 121 -14.35 26.63 -12.11
N PRO A 122 -13.53 27.38 -12.89
CA PRO A 122 -14.04 28.26 -13.96
C PRO A 122 -14.68 27.55 -15.16
N TYR A 123 -14.47 26.23 -15.27
CA TYR A 123 -14.94 25.36 -16.35
C TYR A 123 -16.15 24.52 -15.94
N LEU A 124 -16.62 24.59 -14.70
CA LEU A 124 -17.82 23.86 -14.29
C LEU A 124 -19.05 24.75 -14.46
N SER A 125 -20.09 24.24 -15.13
CA SER A 125 -21.36 24.98 -15.26
C SER A 125 -22.11 25.00 -13.93
N GLU A 126 -22.91 26.04 -13.70
CA GLU A 126 -23.78 26.10 -12.51
C GLU A 126 -24.75 24.90 -12.45
N GLU A 127 -25.22 24.43 -13.61
CA GLU A 127 -26.08 23.24 -13.73
C GLU A 127 -25.34 21.94 -13.35
N LEU A 128 -24.08 21.77 -13.77
CA LEU A 128 -23.24 20.64 -13.38
C LEU A 128 -22.96 20.69 -11.87
N ILE A 129 -22.60 21.85 -11.33
CA ILE A 129 -22.37 22.02 -9.89
C ILE A 129 -23.65 21.69 -9.11
N ARG A 130 -24.81 22.17 -9.56
CA ARG A 130 -26.11 21.91 -8.92
C ARG A 130 -26.50 20.44 -9.00
N SER A 131 -26.33 19.78 -10.15
CA SER A 131 -26.62 18.35 -10.30
C SER A 131 -25.70 17.49 -9.44
N LEU A 132 -24.40 17.84 -9.34
CA LEU A 132 -23.47 17.21 -8.42
C LEU A 132 -23.87 17.46 -6.95
N GLN A 133 -24.39 18.63 -6.59
CA GLN A 133 -24.89 18.93 -5.24
C GLN A 133 -26.17 18.16 -4.90
N GLU A 134 -27.11 18.08 -5.83
CA GLU A 134 -28.34 17.28 -5.68
C GLU A 134 -27.98 15.80 -5.58
N ASN A 135 -27.00 15.32 -6.36
CA ASN A 135 -26.45 13.98 -6.24
C ASN A 135 -25.73 13.78 -4.90
N ILE A 136 -24.92 14.70 -4.38
CA ILE A 136 -24.29 14.55 -3.05
C ILE A 136 -25.34 14.54 -1.93
N SER A 137 -26.39 15.36 -2.05
CA SER A 137 -27.46 15.47 -1.06
C SER A 137 -28.34 14.22 -1.06
N ASN A 138 -28.65 13.69 -2.26
CA ASN A 138 -29.34 12.43 -2.45
C ASN A 138 -28.42 11.23 -2.14
N GLU A 139 -27.11 11.31 -2.38
CA GLU A 139 -26.12 10.28 -2.04
C GLU A 139 -25.94 10.17 -0.52
N ASN A 140 -25.96 11.29 0.20
CA ASN A 140 -25.92 11.32 1.66
C ASN A 140 -27.18 10.74 2.32
N ILE A 141 -28.31 10.68 1.62
CA ILE A 141 -29.59 10.16 2.13
C ILE A 141 -29.88 8.74 1.60
N GLU A 142 -29.50 8.41 0.36
CA GLU A 142 -29.83 7.13 -0.30
C GLU A 142 -28.63 6.25 -0.72
N ASN A 143 -27.50 6.80 -1.20
CA ASN A 143 -26.44 5.98 -1.85
C ASN A 143 -25.17 5.68 -1.04
N VAL A 144 -24.95 6.28 0.14
CA VAL A 144 -23.90 5.75 1.04
C VAL A 144 -24.31 4.40 1.65
N ARG A 145 -25.59 4.03 1.56
CA ARG A 145 -26.10 2.77 2.13
C ARG A 145 -26.19 1.62 1.15
N TYR A 146 -26.27 1.79 -0.17
CA TYR A 146 -26.64 0.67 -1.06
C TYR A 146 -25.75 0.51 -2.31
N LEU A 147 -25.38 -0.73 -2.66
CA LEU A 147 -24.74 -1.07 -3.93
C LEU A 147 -25.66 -0.68 -5.09
N LYS A 148 -25.11 -0.22 -6.22
CA LYS A 148 -25.91 0.16 -7.42
C LYS A 148 -26.87 -0.93 -7.90
N CYS A 149 -26.47 -2.20 -7.81
CA CYS A 149 -27.33 -3.33 -8.18
C CYS A 149 -28.30 -3.76 -7.07
N PHE A 150 -28.29 -3.14 -5.88
CA PHE A 150 -29.05 -3.60 -4.71
C PHE A 150 -30.54 -3.73 -5.01
N SER A 151 -31.19 -2.74 -5.61
CA SER A 151 -32.64 -2.80 -5.87
C SER A 151 -33.04 -3.92 -6.84
N ILE A 152 -32.14 -4.35 -7.74
CA ILE A 152 -32.44 -5.29 -8.83
C ILE A 152 -31.79 -6.67 -8.67
N ASN A 153 -30.92 -6.89 -7.69
CA ASN A 153 -30.14 -8.12 -7.57
C ASN A 153 -30.81 -9.25 -6.76
N SER A 154 -32.08 -9.10 -6.34
CA SER A 154 -32.79 -10.06 -5.48
C SER A 154 -32.74 -11.49 -6.00
N ASN A 155 -33.04 -11.67 -7.28
CA ASN A 155 -33.14 -12.96 -7.95
C ASN A 155 -31.81 -13.47 -8.54
N THR A 156 -30.67 -12.81 -8.26
CA THR A 156 -29.37 -13.24 -8.77
C THR A 156 -29.01 -14.64 -8.24
N PRO A 157 -28.68 -15.63 -9.09
CA PRO A 157 -28.30 -16.96 -8.63
C PRO A 157 -27.08 -16.92 -7.69
N CYS A 158 -27.08 -17.73 -6.62
CA CYS A 158 -25.98 -17.75 -5.65
C CYS A 158 -24.66 -18.20 -6.27
N ASN A 159 -24.69 -19.21 -7.14
CA ASN A 159 -23.52 -19.74 -7.84
C ASN A 159 -22.85 -18.68 -8.72
N LEU A 160 -23.62 -17.83 -9.41
CA LEU A 160 -23.07 -16.73 -10.20
C LEU A 160 -22.26 -15.76 -9.33
N ILE A 161 -22.81 -15.38 -8.17
CA ILE A 161 -22.11 -14.49 -7.23
C ILE A 161 -20.84 -15.18 -6.70
N GLU A 162 -20.96 -16.43 -6.26
CA GLU A 162 -19.87 -17.20 -5.68
C GLU A 162 -18.71 -17.39 -6.67
N GLU A 163 -18.99 -17.84 -7.90
CA GLU A 163 -18.00 -18.01 -8.97
C GLU A 163 -17.30 -16.69 -9.31
N TRP A 164 -18.06 -15.58 -9.37
CA TRP A 164 -17.48 -14.27 -9.62
C TRP A 164 -16.55 -13.82 -8.50
N LEU A 165 -16.95 -14.01 -7.24
CA LEU A 165 -16.09 -13.72 -6.09
C LEU A 165 -14.82 -14.57 -6.11
N HIS A 166 -14.89 -15.86 -6.49
CA HIS A 166 -13.71 -16.71 -6.65
C HIS A 166 -12.77 -16.20 -7.77
N LYS A 167 -13.31 -15.81 -8.92
CA LYS A 167 -12.53 -15.23 -10.03
C LYS A 167 -11.80 -13.95 -9.59
N LEU A 168 -12.50 -13.07 -8.88
CA LEU A 168 -11.93 -11.85 -8.32
C LEU A 168 -10.88 -12.10 -7.23
N ALA A 169 -11.05 -13.15 -6.43
CA ALA A 169 -10.06 -13.57 -5.45
C ALA A 169 -8.74 -14.00 -6.11
N VAL A 170 -8.82 -14.74 -7.22
CA VAL A 170 -7.65 -15.13 -8.02
C VAL A 170 -6.97 -13.90 -8.63
N GLN A 171 -7.74 -12.97 -9.22
CA GLN A 171 -7.18 -11.72 -9.76
C GLN A 171 -6.44 -10.92 -8.67
N ARG A 172 -7.04 -10.81 -7.49
CA ARG A 172 -6.43 -10.13 -6.34
C ARG A 172 -5.17 -10.84 -5.85
N LEU A 173 -5.14 -12.16 -5.90
CA LEU A 173 -3.98 -12.96 -5.52
C LEU A 173 -2.83 -12.75 -6.51
N GLU A 174 -3.12 -12.76 -7.81
CA GLU A 174 -2.15 -12.48 -8.87
C GLU A 174 -1.54 -11.08 -8.76
N TYR A 175 -2.35 -10.07 -8.43
CA TYR A 175 -1.83 -8.72 -8.16
C TYR A 175 -0.81 -8.70 -7.00
N LYS A 176 -1.08 -9.45 -5.93
CA LYS A 176 -0.14 -9.56 -4.80
C LYS A 176 1.14 -10.29 -5.18
N ILE A 177 1.03 -11.35 -5.98
CA ILE A 177 2.20 -12.08 -6.48
C ILE A 177 3.07 -11.16 -7.33
N ARG A 178 2.49 -10.38 -8.25
CA ARG A 178 3.24 -9.43 -9.09
C ARG A 178 4.00 -8.39 -8.26
N ARG A 179 3.38 -7.80 -7.22
CA ARG A 179 4.07 -6.86 -6.33
C ARG A 179 5.27 -7.48 -5.62
N LEU A 180 5.17 -8.75 -5.22
CA LEU A 180 6.28 -9.48 -4.61
C LEU A 180 7.37 -9.78 -5.63
N GLU A 181 6.99 -10.16 -6.87
CA GLU A 181 7.91 -10.43 -7.96
C GLU A 181 8.71 -9.19 -8.36
N GLU A 182 8.02 -8.06 -8.56
CA GLU A 182 8.64 -6.76 -8.85
C GLU A 182 9.70 -6.43 -7.79
N ARG A 183 9.36 -6.59 -6.50
CA ARG A 183 10.31 -6.31 -5.43
C ARG A 183 11.49 -7.30 -5.41
N LEU A 184 11.24 -8.58 -5.67
CA LEU A 184 12.31 -9.58 -5.75
C LEU A 184 13.27 -9.25 -6.91
N LEU A 185 12.75 -8.84 -8.06
CA LEU A 185 13.54 -8.43 -9.22
C LEU A 185 14.38 -7.19 -8.93
N GLU A 186 13.82 -6.18 -8.24
CA GLU A 186 14.56 -4.99 -7.78
C GLU A 186 15.76 -5.38 -6.90
N LEU A 187 15.56 -6.31 -5.96
CA LEU A 187 16.62 -6.77 -5.06
C LEU A 187 17.73 -7.52 -5.80
N VAL A 188 17.36 -8.41 -6.74
CA VAL A 188 18.33 -9.12 -7.60
C VAL A 188 19.12 -8.12 -8.45
N GLN A 189 18.46 -7.16 -9.07
CA GLN A 189 19.11 -6.15 -9.90
C GLN A 189 20.10 -5.33 -9.06
N THR A 190 19.69 -4.88 -7.87
CA THR A 190 20.55 -4.11 -6.96
C THR A 190 21.81 -4.90 -6.59
N LYS A 191 21.72 -6.21 -6.37
CA LYS A 191 22.90 -7.07 -6.11
C LYS A 191 23.83 -7.24 -7.31
N LYS A 192 23.30 -7.17 -8.54
CA LYS A 192 24.07 -7.35 -9.78
C LYS A 192 24.77 -6.07 -10.25
N VAL A 193 24.31 -4.90 -9.84
CA VAL A 193 24.97 -3.63 -10.19
C VAL A 193 26.31 -3.57 -9.47
N THR A 194 27.38 -3.79 -10.23
CA THR A 194 28.75 -3.48 -9.85
C THR A 194 29.17 -2.26 -10.65
N GLU A 195 29.77 -1.26 -9.99
CA GLU A 195 30.38 -0.16 -10.72
C GLU A 195 31.46 -0.75 -11.63
N PRO A 196 31.46 -0.46 -12.95
CA PRO A 196 32.52 -0.94 -13.80
C PRO A 196 33.84 -0.39 -13.26
N ALA A 197 34.85 -1.27 -13.12
CA ALA A 197 36.22 -0.90 -12.76
C ALA A 197 36.87 -0.15 -13.93
N ALA A 198 36.32 0.98 -14.33
CA ALA A 198 36.88 1.88 -15.31
C ALA A 198 37.74 2.90 -14.56
N ALA A 199 39.04 2.94 -14.88
CA ALA A 199 39.86 4.07 -14.52
C ALA A 199 39.25 5.31 -15.19
N TYR A 200 38.62 6.19 -14.41
CA TYR A 200 37.98 7.43 -14.88
C TYR A 200 39.00 8.50 -15.33
N GLY A 201 40.03 8.09 -16.07
CA GLY A 201 41.00 8.97 -16.71
C GLY A 201 41.12 8.57 -18.17
N GLN A 202 40.59 9.41 -19.06
CA GLN A 202 40.55 9.25 -20.52
C GLN A 202 39.42 8.38 -21.06
N ILE A 203 38.18 8.88 -21.02
CA ILE A 203 37.14 8.41 -21.94
C ILE A 203 36.67 9.62 -22.75
N HIS A 204 37.02 9.62 -24.03
CA HIS A 204 36.38 10.48 -25.03
C HIS A 204 34.99 9.90 -25.32
N PHE A 205 33.93 10.66 -25.06
CA PHE A 205 32.56 10.24 -25.36
C PHE A 205 32.24 10.53 -26.83
N GLU A 206 32.55 9.58 -27.70
CA GLU A 206 31.87 9.40 -28.99
C GLU A 206 31.05 8.11 -28.88
N VAL A 207 29.88 8.18 -28.26
CA VAL A 207 28.94 7.06 -28.25
C VAL A 207 27.61 7.60 -28.77
N SER A 208 27.11 7.02 -29.86
CA SER A 208 25.83 7.39 -30.44
C SER A 208 24.69 7.02 -29.48
N PRO A 209 23.61 7.81 -29.36
CA PRO A 209 22.42 7.45 -28.58
C PRO A 209 21.80 6.08 -28.95
N ASP A 210 22.14 5.53 -30.11
CA ASP A 210 21.68 4.22 -30.59
C ASP A 210 22.59 3.04 -30.16
N GLU A 211 23.72 3.31 -29.52
CA GLU A 211 24.68 2.30 -29.03
C GLU A 211 24.47 1.91 -27.57
N PHE A 212 23.45 2.47 -26.90
CA PHE A 212 23.07 1.99 -25.57
C PHE A 212 22.53 0.56 -25.68
N PRO A 213 23.16 -0.44 -25.03
CA PRO A 213 22.63 -1.80 -25.06
C PRO A 213 21.23 -1.83 -24.46
N ASP A 214 20.33 -2.60 -25.06
CA ASP A 214 19.01 -2.88 -24.48
C ASP A 214 19.20 -3.48 -23.08
N PHE A 215 18.98 -2.65 -22.07
CA PHE A 215 19.18 -2.98 -20.67
C PHE A 215 17.93 -3.64 -20.07
N THR A 216 17.19 -4.45 -20.84
CA THR A 216 16.20 -5.35 -20.26
C THR A 216 16.92 -6.53 -19.58
N PRO A 217 16.95 -6.58 -18.24
CA PRO A 217 17.68 -7.65 -17.56
C PRO A 217 16.95 -8.98 -17.81
N ARG A 218 17.67 -9.95 -18.38
CA ARG A 218 17.16 -11.33 -18.48
C ARG A 218 17.42 -12.05 -17.17
N TYR A 219 16.37 -12.56 -16.55
CA TYR A 219 16.44 -13.30 -15.29
C TYR A 219 16.34 -14.81 -15.53
N THR A 220 17.11 -15.59 -14.78
CA THR A 220 17.02 -17.06 -14.73
C THR A 220 16.69 -17.51 -13.31
N ARG A 221 16.25 -18.76 -13.15
CA ARG A 221 15.99 -19.34 -11.81
C ARG A 221 17.18 -19.24 -10.85
N HIS A 222 18.41 -19.21 -11.38
CA HIS A 222 19.64 -19.13 -10.57
C HIS A 222 19.79 -17.77 -9.90
N ASP A 223 19.16 -16.72 -10.44
CA ASP A 223 19.20 -15.38 -9.85
C ASP A 223 18.40 -15.28 -8.55
N PHE A 224 17.56 -16.28 -8.26
CA PHE A 224 16.65 -16.29 -7.13
C PHE A 224 17.01 -17.37 -6.08
N THR A 225 18.17 -18.03 -6.20
CA THR A 225 18.56 -19.12 -5.27
C THR A 225 19.01 -18.61 -3.90
N ASP A 226 19.37 -17.34 -3.79
CA ASP A 226 19.75 -16.72 -2.52
C ASP A 226 18.53 -16.56 -1.61
N VAL A 227 18.53 -17.29 -0.49
CA VAL A 227 17.44 -17.29 0.50
C VAL A 227 17.23 -15.91 1.12
N HIS A 228 18.29 -15.10 1.27
CA HIS A 228 18.20 -13.78 1.91
C HIS A 228 17.32 -12.81 1.11
N LEU A 229 17.24 -12.97 -0.21
CA LEU A 229 16.32 -12.19 -1.05
C LEU A 229 14.86 -12.46 -0.67
N TRP A 230 14.51 -13.72 -0.48
CA TRP A 230 13.16 -14.13 -0.11
C TRP A 230 12.81 -13.72 1.32
N GLU A 231 13.77 -13.78 2.22
CA GLU A 231 13.61 -13.29 3.59
C GLU A 231 13.43 -11.77 3.64
N GLN A 232 14.18 -11.03 2.83
CA GLN A 232 14.03 -9.58 2.70
C GLN A 232 12.63 -9.21 2.16
N VAL A 233 12.13 -9.92 1.15
CA VAL A 233 10.75 -9.74 0.65
C VAL A 233 9.72 -10.09 1.73
N LEU A 234 9.91 -11.22 2.44
CA LEU A 234 9.04 -11.60 3.55
C LEU A 234 9.00 -10.53 4.63
N TYR A 235 10.16 -9.99 5.01
CA TYR A 235 10.29 -8.94 6.00
C TYR A 235 9.57 -7.65 5.58
N GLU A 236 9.86 -7.12 4.39
CA GLU A 236 9.28 -5.86 3.91
C GLU A 236 7.76 -5.91 3.82
N PHE A 237 7.20 -7.00 3.28
CA PHE A 237 5.76 -7.14 3.14
C PHE A 237 5.07 -7.52 4.46
N THR A 238 5.76 -8.20 5.38
CA THR A 238 5.24 -8.39 6.75
C THR A 238 5.19 -7.06 7.50
N MET A 239 6.21 -6.22 7.35
CA MET A 239 6.21 -4.85 7.87
C MET A 239 5.03 -4.04 7.32
N GLU A 240 4.84 -4.01 6.00
CA GLU A 240 3.67 -3.36 5.36
C GLU A 240 2.34 -3.87 5.95
N ALA A 241 2.20 -5.18 6.13
CA ALA A 241 0.99 -5.78 6.69
C ALA A 241 0.73 -5.37 8.15
N LEU A 242 1.77 -5.20 8.97
CA LEU A 242 1.68 -4.72 10.35
C LEU A 242 1.13 -3.29 10.43
N GLY A 243 1.33 -2.48 9.40
CA GLY A 243 0.88 -1.09 9.33
C GLY A 243 -0.63 -0.84 9.22
N TYR A 244 -1.43 -1.87 8.94
CA TYR A 244 -2.86 -1.70 8.60
C TYR A 244 -3.06 -0.70 7.44
N SER A 245 -4.32 -0.38 7.10
CA SER A 245 -4.61 0.58 6.02
C SER A 245 -3.99 1.97 6.20
N LYS A 246 -3.70 2.41 7.43
CA LYS A 246 -3.21 3.76 7.71
C LYS A 246 -1.69 3.92 7.71
N ASN A 247 -0.93 2.87 8.03
CA ASN A 247 0.52 2.94 8.15
C ASN A 247 1.25 1.93 7.24
N GLN A 248 0.56 1.32 6.26
CA GLN A 248 1.18 0.44 5.26
C GLN A 248 2.42 1.06 4.59
N GLN A 249 2.29 2.28 4.07
CA GLN A 249 3.41 2.97 3.39
C GLN A 249 4.56 3.34 4.35
N PRO A 250 4.31 3.96 5.53
CA PRO A 250 5.35 4.17 6.54
C PRO A 250 6.11 2.90 6.92
N PHE A 251 5.42 1.78 7.15
CA PHE A 251 6.07 0.52 7.49
C PHE A 251 6.91 -0.05 6.33
N MET A 252 6.40 0.02 5.10
CA MET A 252 7.16 -0.39 3.91
C MET A 252 8.41 0.47 3.71
N LYS A 253 8.29 1.80 3.88
CA LYS A 253 9.43 2.72 3.83
C LYS A 253 10.47 2.38 4.90
N LEU A 254 10.03 2.16 6.15
CA LEU A 254 10.92 1.76 7.24
C LEU A 254 11.67 0.47 6.91
N ALA A 255 10.97 -0.55 6.39
CA ALA A 255 11.58 -1.83 6.06
C ALA A 255 12.57 -1.77 4.90
N LYS A 256 12.30 -0.93 3.89
CA LYS A 256 13.27 -0.69 2.80
C LYS A 256 14.49 0.09 3.28
N ASN A 257 14.32 0.98 4.25
CA ASN A 257 15.40 1.77 4.83
C ASN A 257 16.22 0.98 5.87
N VAL A 258 15.68 -0.11 6.41
CA VAL A 258 16.32 -0.96 7.42
C VAL A 258 16.30 -2.41 6.93
N THR A 259 17.31 -2.79 6.14
CA THR A 259 17.37 -4.15 5.60
C THR A 259 17.65 -5.19 6.69
N LEU A 260 17.29 -6.45 6.43
CA LEU A 260 17.62 -7.57 7.33
C LEU A 260 19.14 -7.71 7.51
N GLU A 261 19.89 -7.52 6.42
CA GLU A 261 21.35 -7.50 6.43
C GLU A 261 21.89 -6.41 7.36
N PHE A 262 21.34 -5.19 7.30
CA PHE A 262 21.76 -4.12 8.20
C PHE A 262 21.44 -4.46 9.66
N LEU A 263 20.26 -5.00 9.94
CA LEU A 263 19.87 -5.42 11.29
C LEU A 263 20.82 -6.49 11.85
N ASP A 264 21.26 -7.44 11.02
CA ASP A 264 22.18 -8.51 11.45
C ASP A 264 23.65 -8.05 11.54
N SER A 265 24.05 -7.09 10.69
CA SER A 265 25.43 -6.58 10.64
C SER A 265 25.82 -5.79 11.89
N VAL A 266 24.84 -5.23 12.59
CA VAL A 266 25.07 -4.43 13.78
C VAL A 266 24.71 -5.30 14.97
N THR A 267 25.73 -5.73 15.70
CA THR A 267 25.60 -6.53 16.93
C THR A 267 26.35 -5.85 18.07
N ASP A 268 25.70 -5.71 19.22
CA ASP A 268 26.36 -5.37 20.48
C ASP A 268 26.18 -6.56 21.42
N GLU A 269 27.26 -7.29 21.71
CA GLU A 269 27.22 -8.50 22.54
C GLU A 269 26.66 -8.23 23.95
N ASN A 270 26.70 -6.99 24.42
CA ASN A 270 26.16 -6.60 25.72
C ASN A 270 24.67 -6.27 25.69
N THR A 271 24.06 -6.18 24.49
CA THR A 271 22.66 -5.82 24.30
C THR A 271 21.90 -6.96 23.63
N GLY A 272 20.77 -7.37 24.21
CA GLY A 272 19.93 -8.41 23.61
C GLY A 272 19.40 -7.99 22.22
N LYS A 273 19.38 -8.93 21.25
CA LYS A 273 18.98 -8.71 19.85
C LYS A 273 17.68 -7.93 19.69
N ILE A 274 16.67 -8.23 20.51
CA ILE A 274 15.38 -7.52 20.46
C ILE A 274 15.52 -6.02 20.77
N ILE A 275 16.27 -5.64 21.81
CA ILE A 275 16.50 -4.24 22.17
C ILE A 275 17.26 -3.53 21.05
N GLN A 276 18.21 -4.24 20.42
CA GLN A 276 18.96 -3.71 19.29
C GLN A 276 18.08 -3.45 18.07
N TYR A 277 17.25 -4.42 17.67
CA TYR A 277 16.32 -4.24 16.56
C TYR A 277 15.28 -3.17 16.84
N GLU A 278 14.75 -3.11 18.07
CA GLU A 278 13.85 -2.04 18.50
C GLU A 278 14.55 -0.68 18.40
N ALA A 279 15.80 -0.54 18.88
CA ALA A 279 16.55 0.71 18.84
C ALA A 279 16.77 1.20 17.40
N ILE A 280 17.15 0.29 16.49
CA ILE A 280 17.35 0.60 15.08
C ILE A 280 16.03 1.01 14.42
N LEU A 281 14.98 0.20 14.57
CA LEU A 281 13.69 0.46 13.93
C LEU A 281 13.02 1.74 14.48
N PHE A 282 13.11 1.99 15.78
CA PHE A 282 12.60 3.24 16.37
C PHE A 282 13.46 4.44 16.04
N GLY A 283 14.77 4.26 15.94
CA GLY A 283 15.73 5.29 15.54
C GLY A 283 15.47 5.76 14.12
N VAL A 284 15.50 4.84 13.16
CA VAL A 284 15.18 5.11 11.75
C VAL A 284 13.73 5.54 11.59
N GLY A 285 12.80 4.99 12.35
CA GLY A 285 11.40 5.41 12.35
C GLY A 285 11.14 6.81 12.92
N GLY A 286 12.16 7.49 13.47
CA GLY A 286 12.03 8.86 13.99
C GLY A 286 11.34 8.95 15.36
N PHE A 287 11.22 7.84 16.09
CA PHE A 287 10.54 7.81 17.38
C PHE A 287 11.43 8.23 18.55
N LEU A 288 12.75 7.97 18.46
CA LEU A 288 13.70 8.26 19.54
C LEU A 288 14.05 9.75 19.67
N SER A 289 13.73 10.55 18.65
CA SER A 289 13.95 12.00 18.62
C SER A 289 12.87 12.80 19.35
N THR A 290 11.84 12.15 19.90
CA THR A 290 10.70 12.86 20.50
C THR A 290 11.01 13.32 21.94
N PRO A 291 11.03 14.63 22.24
CA PRO A 291 11.03 15.12 23.61
C PRO A 291 9.61 15.02 24.16
N GLY A 292 9.35 14.02 25.00
CA GLY A 292 8.13 13.92 25.79
C GLY A 292 8.48 13.90 27.27
N ILE A 293 7.63 14.50 28.12
CA ILE A 293 7.74 14.34 29.57
C ILE A 293 7.48 12.86 29.89
N LEU A 294 8.54 12.14 30.24
CA LEU A 294 8.46 10.77 30.75
C LEU A 294 8.20 10.84 32.25
N LYS A 295 7.05 10.34 32.69
CA LYS A 295 6.62 10.44 34.09
C LYS A 295 7.20 9.31 34.94
N ASP A 296 7.22 8.09 34.40
CA ASP A 296 7.65 6.88 35.11
C ASP A 296 9.14 6.55 34.86
N HIS A 297 9.73 5.79 35.78
CA HIS A 297 11.14 5.38 35.73
C HIS A 297 11.39 4.35 34.61
N GLN A 298 10.46 3.42 34.41
CA GLN A 298 10.61 2.32 33.44
C GLN A 298 10.75 2.85 32.00
N SER A 299 9.93 3.83 31.62
CA SER A 299 9.99 4.50 30.33
C SER A 299 11.29 5.27 30.11
N LYS A 300 11.82 5.91 31.17
CA LYS A 300 13.11 6.60 31.11
C LYS A 300 14.24 5.61 30.87
N GLU A 301 14.29 4.53 31.64
CA GLU A 301 15.32 3.50 31.54
C GLU A 301 15.30 2.83 30.15
N TYR A 302 14.13 2.40 29.69
CA TYR A 302 13.98 1.76 28.39
C TYR A 302 14.38 2.70 27.24
N LEU A 303 13.95 3.96 27.26
CA LEU A 303 14.35 4.93 26.22
C LEU A 303 15.84 5.27 26.27
N VAL A 304 16.47 5.32 27.46
CA VAL A 304 17.91 5.52 27.59
C VAL A 304 18.67 4.37 26.95
N GLN A 305 18.25 3.13 27.18
CA GLN A 305 18.83 1.95 26.53
C GLN A 305 18.72 2.03 25.00
N LEU A 306 17.52 2.28 24.46
CA LEU A 306 17.32 2.41 23.02
C LEU A 306 18.15 3.55 22.40
N LYS A 307 18.21 4.71 23.07
CA LYS A 307 19.00 5.86 22.60
C LYS A 307 20.50 5.59 22.62
N LYS A 308 21.00 4.87 23.63
CA LYS A 308 22.41 4.46 23.71
C LYS A 308 22.79 3.60 22.51
N VAL A 309 21.99 2.57 22.23
CA VAL A 309 22.21 1.69 21.08
C VAL A 309 22.09 2.49 19.78
N TRP A 310 21.01 3.25 19.59
CA TRP A 310 20.81 4.03 18.37
C TRP A 310 21.94 5.03 18.12
N LYS A 311 22.48 5.69 19.16
CA LYS A 311 23.62 6.59 19.01
C LYS A 311 24.84 5.89 18.41
N TYR A 312 25.13 4.67 18.87
CA TYR A 312 26.22 3.86 18.35
C TYR A 312 25.95 3.41 16.90
N VAL A 313 24.75 2.91 16.61
CA VAL A 313 24.39 2.42 15.28
C VAL A 313 24.25 3.53 14.23
N ARG A 314 23.87 4.75 14.67
CA ARG A 314 23.59 5.88 13.77
C ARG A 314 24.78 6.25 12.90
N GLU A 315 26.00 6.12 13.42
CA GLU A 315 27.26 6.45 12.73
C GLU A 315 27.48 5.54 11.52
N SER A 316 27.09 4.27 11.62
CA SER A 316 27.20 3.26 10.56
C SER A 316 26.01 3.27 9.59
N TYR A 317 24.95 4.04 9.89
CA TYR A 317 23.72 4.05 9.13
C TYR A 317 23.69 5.15 8.06
N ASN A 318 23.79 4.76 6.79
CA ASN A 318 23.78 5.69 5.66
C ASN A 318 22.39 5.92 5.03
N GLY A 319 21.34 5.27 5.53
CA GLY A 319 19.98 5.38 5.00
C GLY A 319 19.21 6.63 5.48
N GLU A 320 18.04 6.84 4.88
CA GLU A 320 17.12 7.92 5.27
C GLU A 320 16.39 7.59 6.58
N THR A 321 16.45 8.51 7.55
CA THR A 321 15.62 8.46 8.75
C THR A 321 14.27 9.13 8.51
N MET A 322 13.21 8.54 9.04
CA MET A 322 11.85 9.05 9.01
C MET A 322 11.60 10.07 10.12
N THR A 323 10.47 10.76 10.01
CA THR A 323 9.97 11.70 11.01
C THR A 323 8.72 11.16 11.70
N GLY A 324 8.49 11.59 12.95
CA GLY A 324 7.28 11.21 13.70
C GLY A 324 5.96 11.58 12.99
N ALA A 325 5.97 12.58 12.11
CA ALA A 325 4.79 13.04 11.37
C ALA A 325 4.33 12.06 10.27
N GLU A 326 5.21 11.15 9.82
CA GLU A 326 4.86 10.13 8.83
C GLU A 326 3.92 9.05 9.42
N TRP A 327 3.80 8.98 10.75
CA TRP A 327 3.06 7.93 11.45
C TRP A 327 1.68 8.38 11.91
N GLN A 328 0.66 7.64 11.50
CA GLN A 328 -0.73 7.87 11.87
C GLN A 328 -1.10 7.15 13.17
N PHE A 329 -1.46 7.91 14.20
CA PHE A 329 -2.01 7.40 15.47
C PHE A 329 -3.52 7.64 15.62
N PHE A 330 -4.07 8.62 14.89
CA PHE A 330 -5.46 9.04 15.04
C PHE A 330 -6.45 7.99 14.50
N ARG A 331 -7.54 7.74 15.26
CA ARG A 331 -8.54 6.69 15.01
C ARG A 331 -7.95 5.28 14.87
N LEU A 332 -6.85 5.01 15.57
CA LEU A 332 -6.36 3.66 15.80
C LEU A 332 -6.68 3.24 17.23
N ARG A 333 -6.92 1.95 17.42
CA ARG A 333 -6.94 1.36 18.77
C ARG A 333 -5.48 1.24 19.28
N PRO A 334 -5.19 1.41 20.58
CA PRO A 334 -3.84 1.40 21.12
C PRO A 334 -2.99 0.19 20.71
N GLU A 335 -3.59 -1.00 20.66
CA GLU A 335 -2.94 -2.24 20.21
C GLU A 335 -2.50 -2.22 18.73
N ASN A 336 -2.98 -1.25 17.95
CA ASN A 336 -2.66 -1.07 16.53
C ASN A 336 -1.71 0.10 16.28
N PHE A 337 -1.22 0.76 17.33
CA PHE A 337 -0.30 1.87 17.18
C PHE A 337 1.03 1.45 16.55
N PRO A 338 1.65 2.31 15.73
CA PRO A 338 2.95 2.07 15.12
C PRO A 338 4.02 1.60 16.11
N THR A 339 4.03 2.15 17.33
CA THR A 339 4.96 1.76 18.41
C THR A 339 4.87 0.29 18.78
N ILE A 340 3.65 -0.22 19.03
CA ILE A 340 3.39 -1.65 19.29
C ILE A 340 3.80 -2.50 18.08
N ARG A 341 3.51 -2.02 16.88
CA ARG A 341 3.74 -2.77 15.64
C ARG A 341 5.22 -2.85 15.26
N ILE A 342 6.02 -1.82 15.55
CA ILE A 342 7.48 -1.85 15.41
C ILE A 342 8.10 -2.80 16.45
N ALA A 343 7.64 -2.77 17.70
CA ALA A 343 8.09 -3.71 18.73
C ALA A 343 7.77 -5.18 18.37
N ALA A 344 6.59 -5.41 17.78
CA ALA A 344 6.25 -6.72 17.23
C ALA A 344 7.15 -7.11 16.06
N ALA A 345 7.44 -6.17 15.16
CA ALA A 345 8.30 -6.41 14.00
C ALA A 345 9.71 -6.84 14.41
N ALA A 346 10.31 -6.20 15.42
CA ALA A 346 11.63 -6.59 15.95
C ALA A 346 11.69 -8.08 16.33
N ARG A 347 10.65 -8.59 16.97
CA ARG A 347 10.55 -10.02 17.35
C ARG A 347 10.30 -10.93 16.16
N ILE A 348 9.59 -10.47 15.13
CA ILE A 348 9.42 -11.24 13.89
C ILE A 348 10.73 -11.28 13.10
N VAL A 349 11.46 -10.17 13.03
CA VAL A 349 12.79 -10.10 12.39
C VAL A 349 13.76 -11.07 13.03
N GLU A 350 13.78 -11.15 14.37
CA GLU A 350 14.63 -12.11 15.06
C GLU A 350 14.36 -13.56 14.61
N LYS A 351 13.08 -13.93 14.42
CA LYS A 351 12.69 -15.24 13.88
C LYS A 351 13.13 -15.42 12.43
N ILE A 352 13.15 -14.36 11.63
CA ILE A 352 13.64 -14.39 10.23
C ILE A 352 15.14 -14.65 10.23
N ASN A 353 15.94 -13.75 10.80
CA ASN A 353 17.41 -13.82 10.76
C ASN A 353 17.96 -15.10 11.44
N SER A 354 17.34 -15.54 12.55
CA SER A 354 17.87 -16.68 13.32
C SER A 354 17.36 -18.04 12.81
N GLY A 355 16.27 -18.07 12.04
CA GLY A 355 15.44 -19.27 11.87
C GLY A 355 15.24 -19.74 10.43
N ASN A 356 15.76 -19.03 9.43
CA ASN A 356 15.44 -19.27 8.03
C ASN A 356 13.91 -19.33 7.81
N LEU A 357 13.17 -18.34 8.34
CA LEU A 357 11.72 -18.42 8.51
C LEU A 357 11.00 -18.72 7.19
N PHE A 358 11.47 -18.16 6.08
CA PHE A 358 10.89 -18.42 4.77
C PHE A 358 11.00 -19.90 4.37
N LYS A 359 12.16 -20.53 4.59
CA LYS A 359 12.36 -21.96 4.33
C LYS A 359 11.42 -22.82 5.17
N VAL A 360 11.29 -22.51 6.46
CA VAL A 360 10.37 -23.22 7.37
C VAL A 360 8.93 -23.12 6.88
N ILE A 361 8.51 -21.93 6.44
CA ILE A 361 7.18 -21.70 5.87
C ILE A 361 6.93 -22.55 4.63
N VAL A 362 7.87 -22.57 3.68
CA VAL A 362 7.75 -23.38 2.46
C VAL A 362 7.65 -24.87 2.80
N GLN A 363 8.50 -25.36 3.72
CA GLN A 363 8.46 -26.76 4.17
C GLN A 363 7.13 -27.13 4.84
N LEU A 364 6.57 -26.23 5.67
CA LEU A 364 5.25 -26.44 6.29
C LEU A 364 4.13 -26.53 5.24
N ILE A 365 4.15 -25.64 4.23
CA ILE A 365 3.18 -25.67 3.14
C ILE A 365 3.31 -26.96 2.33
N GLU A 366 4.53 -27.36 1.98
CA GLU A 366 4.82 -28.50 1.12
C GLU A 366 4.50 -29.86 1.78
N ASN A 367 4.54 -29.93 3.11
CA ASN A 367 4.37 -31.18 3.86
C ASN A 367 3.00 -31.84 3.62
N GLN A 368 2.98 -32.92 2.85
CA GLN A 368 1.73 -33.59 2.48
C GLN A 368 1.14 -34.45 3.61
N ALA A 369 1.97 -34.88 4.57
CA ALA A 369 1.53 -35.67 5.71
C ALA A 369 0.75 -34.83 6.75
N MET A 370 0.86 -33.50 6.70
CA MET A 370 0.22 -32.60 7.64
C MET A 370 -1.10 -32.04 7.09
N GLY A 371 -2.17 -32.14 7.88
CA GLY A 371 -3.46 -31.52 7.55
C GLY A 371 -3.40 -29.99 7.55
N ASN A 372 -4.20 -29.34 6.71
CA ASN A 372 -4.21 -27.88 6.55
C ASN A 372 -4.54 -27.11 7.84
N THR A 373 -5.42 -27.65 8.68
CA THR A 373 -5.73 -27.06 10.00
C THR A 373 -4.48 -27.00 10.90
N GLU A 374 -3.64 -28.03 10.86
CA GLU A 374 -2.39 -28.05 11.61
C GLU A 374 -1.35 -27.11 10.99
N LYS A 375 -1.21 -27.11 9.66
CA LYS A 375 -0.35 -26.16 8.95
C LYS A 375 -0.70 -24.72 9.32
N LEU A 376 -1.98 -24.37 9.27
CA LEU A 376 -2.47 -23.04 9.64
C LEU A 376 -2.12 -22.70 11.08
N ARG A 377 -2.31 -23.63 12.03
CA ARG A 377 -1.96 -23.42 13.44
C ARG A 377 -0.46 -23.16 13.62
N LYS A 378 0.39 -23.92 12.94
CA LYS A 378 1.86 -23.74 12.97
C LYS A 378 2.28 -22.42 12.37
N LEU A 379 1.73 -22.03 11.21
CA LEU A 379 1.97 -20.73 10.59
C LEU A 379 1.52 -19.57 11.50
N ILE A 380 0.36 -19.69 12.15
CA ILE A 380 -0.12 -18.71 13.14
C ILE A 380 0.88 -18.60 14.29
N SER A 381 1.37 -19.71 14.82
CA SER A 381 2.36 -19.73 15.91
C SER A 381 3.66 -19.03 15.52
N LEU A 382 4.17 -19.27 14.31
CA LEU A 382 5.37 -18.60 13.80
C LEU A 382 5.23 -17.07 13.78
N LEU A 383 4.06 -16.56 13.43
CA LEU A 383 3.79 -15.12 13.29
C LEU A 383 3.21 -14.46 14.56
N THR A 384 2.77 -15.25 15.54
CA THR A 384 2.27 -14.73 16.81
C THR A 384 3.44 -14.21 17.64
N VAL A 385 3.20 -13.08 18.31
CA VAL A 385 4.19 -12.41 19.15
C VAL A 385 3.54 -12.09 20.48
N GLU A 386 4.01 -12.75 21.52
CA GLU A 386 3.64 -12.44 22.91
C GLU A 386 4.22 -11.09 23.31
N ALA A 387 3.48 -10.35 24.14
CA ALA A 387 4.01 -9.12 24.70
C ALA A 387 5.04 -9.46 25.79
N SER A 388 6.17 -8.78 25.77
CA SER A 388 7.24 -8.96 26.74
C SER A 388 7.94 -7.65 27.08
N GLY A 389 8.44 -7.54 28.32
CA GLY A 389 9.21 -6.38 28.78
C GLY A 389 8.39 -5.07 28.79
N PHE A 390 8.97 -3.99 28.28
CA PHE A 390 8.36 -2.65 28.28
C PHE A 390 6.94 -2.63 27.67
N TRP A 391 6.77 -3.31 26.54
CA TRP A 391 5.53 -3.30 25.75
C TRP A 391 4.40 -4.14 26.33
N GLU A 392 4.61 -4.86 27.45
CA GLU A 392 3.50 -5.47 28.19
C GLU A 392 2.61 -4.43 28.83
N ASN A 393 3.19 -3.32 29.28
CA ASN A 393 2.51 -2.31 30.09
C ASN A 393 2.41 -0.96 29.38
N HIS A 394 2.81 -0.86 28.10
CA HIS A 394 2.86 0.39 27.37
C HIS A 394 2.36 0.23 25.93
N TYR A 395 1.66 1.25 25.41
CA TYR A 395 1.37 1.36 23.98
C TYR A 395 2.06 2.54 23.30
N ARG A 396 2.64 3.47 24.08
CA ARG A 396 3.61 4.47 23.64
C ARG A 396 4.66 4.62 24.73
N PHE A 397 5.82 5.19 24.38
CA PHE A 397 6.89 5.46 25.34
C PHE A 397 6.50 6.33 26.53
N ASN A 398 5.43 7.12 26.43
CA ASN A 398 4.94 7.98 27.50
C ASN A 398 3.50 7.67 27.92
N LYS A 399 2.97 6.51 27.53
CA LYS A 399 1.60 6.10 27.85
C LYS A 399 1.54 4.63 28.20
N GLU A 400 1.29 4.38 29.48
CA GLU A 400 0.98 3.05 30.02
C GLU A 400 -0.36 2.53 29.48
N ALA A 401 -0.42 1.21 29.31
CA ALA A 401 -1.63 0.47 29.00
C ALA A 401 -2.49 0.32 30.25
N ALA A 402 -3.79 0.55 30.13
CA ALA A 402 -4.74 0.37 31.24
C ALA A 402 -4.80 -1.08 31.73
N MET A 403 -4.46 -2.05 30.87
CA MET A 403 -4.34 -3.46 31.19
C MET A 403 -3.10 -4.02 30.50
N ARG A 404 -2.47 -5.02 31.13
CA ARG A 404 -1.33 -5.74 30.56
C ARG A 404 -1.68 -6.34 29.20
N LEU A 405 -0.92 -5.98 28.17
CA LEU A 405 -1.02 -6.57 26.85
C LEU A 405 -0.52 -8.01 26.91
N LYS A 406 -1.27 -8.95 26.32
CA LYS A 406 -0.87 -10.37 26.25
C LYS A 406 -0.08 -10.67 24.98
N VAL A 407 -0.44 -10.03 23.87
CA VAL A 407 0.18 -10.26 22.56
C VAL A 407 0.35 -8.93 21.82
N LEU A 408 1.46 -8.79 21.10
CA LEU A 408 1.68 -7.69 20.15
C LEU A 408 1.11 -8.06 18.78
N VAL A 409 1.20 -9.34 18.39
CA VAL A 409 0.55 -9.90 17.19
C VAL A 409 -0.21 -11.14 17.61
N GLY A 410 -1.55 -11.06 17.56
CA GLY A 410 -2.43 -12.18 17.84
C GLY A 410 -2.85 -12.96 16.58
N LYS A 411 -3.64 -14.01 16.81
CA LYS A 411 -4.13 -14.96 15.80
C LYS A 411 -4.70 -14.28 14.55
N ASP A 412 -5.66 -13.35 14.70
CA ASP A 412 -6.32 -12.74 13.54
C ASP A 412 -5.34 -11.97 12.67
N ARG A 413 -4.36 -11.30 13.29
CA ARG A 413 -3.33 -10.57 12.55
C ARG A 413 -2.36 -11.52 11.86
N ALA A 414 -1.98 -12.62 12.50
CA ALA A 414 -1.18 -13.66 11.87
C ALA A 414 -1.90 -14.26 10.64
N VAL A 415 -3.20 -14.57 10.75
CA VAL A 415 -4.01 -15.06 9.61
C VAL A 415 -4.03 -14.06 8.45
N GLU A 416 -4.17 -12.76 8.74
CA GLU A 416 -4.09 -11.73 7.70
C GLU A 416 -2.72 -11.68 7.01
N ILE A 417 -1.62 -11.82 7.75
CA ILE A 417 -0.29 -11.90 7.15
C ILE A 417 -0.16 -13.18 6.31
N ILE A 418 -0.74 -14.30 6.75
CA ILE A 418 -0.73 -15.55 5.99
C ILE A 418 -1.46 -15.37 4.65
N ILE A 419 -2.68 -14.85 4.67
CA ILE A 419 -3.50 -14.65 3.46
C ILE A 419 -2.87 -13.63 2.52
N ASN A 420 -2.38 -12.51 3.05
CA ASN A 420 -1.95 -11.39 2.22
C ASN A 420 -0.47 -11.44 1.81
N ILE A 421 0.38 -12.15 2.55
CA ILE A 421 1.83 -12.20 2.32
C ILE A 421 2.31 -13.64 2.08
N ILE A 422 2.08 -14.55 3.03
CA ILE A 422 2.67 -15.91 2.97
C ILE A 422 2.15 -16.73 1.79
N ILE A 423 0.83 -16.78 1.58
CA ILE A 423 0.24 -17.52 0.46
C ILE A 423 0.75 -16.98 -0.89
N PRO A 424 0.66 -15.66 -1.20
CA PRO A 424 1.24 -15.11 -2.43
C PRO A 424 2.73 -15.39 -2.57
N LEU A 425 3.51 -15.26 -1.49
CA LEU A 425 4.97 -15.50 -1.49
C LEU A 425 5.31 -16.96 -1.82
N CYS A 426 4.59 -17.93 -1.24
CA CYS A 426 4.73 -19.35 -1.57
C CYS A 426 4.33 -19.67 -3.02
N LEU A 427 3.31 -18.98 -3.55
CA LEU A 427 2.90 -19.14 -4.96
C LEU A 427 3.93 -18.54 -5.93
N MET A 428 4.51 -17.40 -5.60
CA MET A 428 5.64 -16.82 -6.32
C MET A 428 6.83 -17.80 -6.33
N TYR A 429 7.20 -18.33 -5.16
CA TYR A 429 8.25 -19.35 -5.04
C TYR A 429 7.96 -20.57 -5.91
N ALA A 430 6.72 -21.07 -5.86
CA ALA A 430 6.31 -22.20 -6.67
C ALA A 430 6.38 -21.90 -8.17
N ARG A 431 6.11 -20.66 -8.59
CA ARG A 431 6.22 -20.22 -9.98
C ARG A 431 7.68 -20.15 -10.44
N VAL A 432 8.54 -19.47 -9.67
CA VAL A 432 9.97 -19.30 -9.97
C VAL A 432 10.68 -20.65 -10.08
N PHE A 433 10.43 -21.56 -9.12
CA PHE A 433 11.10 -22.85 -9.05
C PHE A 433 10.31 -24.02 -9.65
N LYS A 434 9.18 -23.74 -10.30
CA LYS A 434 8.27 -24.75 -10.90
C LYS A 434 7.86 -25.86 -9.91
N LYS A 435 7.64 -25.51 -8.64
CA LYS A 435 7.26 -26.44 -7.56
C LYS A 435 5.75 -26.67 -7.51
N LYS A 436 5.25 -27.59 -8.34
CA LYS A 436 3.82 -27.92 -8.44
C LYS A 436 3.18 -28.26 -7.08
N ASN A 437 3.84 -29.05 -6.25
CA ASN A 437 3.33 -29.44 -4.94
C ASN A 437 3.11 -28.22 -4.00
N VAL A 438 4.08 -27.29 -3.94
CA VAL A 438 3.96 -26.07 -3.14
C VAL A 438 2.77 -25.22 -3.63
N ARG A 439 2.61 -25.09 -4.95
CA ARG A 439 1.47 -24.37 -5.54
C ARG A 439 0.14 -24.98 -5.13
N GLU A 440 -0.04 -26.28 -5.31
CA GLU A 440 -1.28 -26.99 -5.01
C GLU A 440 -1.61 -26.92 -3.52
N MET A 441 -0.63 -27.15 -2.65
CA MET A 441 -0.83 -27.08 -1.20
C MET A 441 -1.12 -25.66 -0.71
N ALA A 442 -0.47 -24.63 -1.28
CA ALA A 442 -0.75 -23.24 -0.93
C ALA A 442 -2.18 -22.83 -1.35
N LEU A 443 -2.62 -23.20 -2.56
CA LEU A 443 -3.98 -22.91 -3.02
C LEU A 443 -5.03 -23.67 -2.21
N LYS A 444 -4.77 -24.94 -1.87
CA LYS A 444 -5.64 -25.73 -1.02
C LYS A 444 -5.79 -25.10 0.36
N LEU A 445 -4.67 -24.76 1.01
CA LEU A 445 -4.68 -24.06 2.29
C LEU A 445 -5.44 -22.73 2.19
N PHE A 446 -5.18 -21.92 1.16
CA PHE A 446 -5.89 -20.66 0.94
C PHE A 446 -7.41 -20.85 0.88
N SER A 447 -7.89 -21.87 0.17
CA SER A 447 -9.33 -22.15 0.03
C SER A 447 -10.02 -22.53 1.35
N GLU A 448 -9.29 -23.13 2.28
CA GLU A 448 -9.82 -23.65 3.55
C GLU A 448 -9.67 -22.66 4.72
N ILE A 449 -8.78 -21.67 4.62
CA ILE A 449 -8.61 -20.64 5.67
C ILE A 449 -9.92 -19.89 5.86
N LYS A 450 -10.44 -19.91 7.10
CA LYS A 450 -11.58 -19.08 7.49
C LYS A 450 -11.13 -17.67 7.85
N SER A 451 -11.81 -16.68 7.29
CA SER A 451 -11.65 -15.28 7.69
C SER A 451 -12.59 -14.98 8.85
N SER A 452 -12.04 -14.63 10.01
CA SER A 452 -12.79 -14.25 11.21
C SER A 452 -13.20 -12.77 11.22
N ARG A 453 -12.80 -11.99 10.21
CA ARG A 453 -12.97 -10.54 10.21
C ARG A 453 -14.32 -10.11 9.65
N ASN A 454 -14.91 -9.13 10.34
CA ASN A 454 -16.06 -8.39 9.86
C ASN A 454 -15.59 -6.98 9.45
N SER A 455 -15.32 -6.79 8.16
CA SER A 455 -15.06 -5.45 7.62
C SER A 455 -16.36 -4.84 7.09
N ALA A 456 -16.53 -3.53 7.22
CA ALA A 456 -17.70 -2.85 6.68
C ALA A 456 -17.90 -3.14 5.17
N ILE A 457 -16.80 -3.30 4.44
CA ILE A 457 -16.78 -3.68 3.02
C ILE A 457 -17.44 -5.06 2.82
N VAL A 458 -16.95 -6.09 3.51
CA VAL A 458 -17.46 -7.45 3.33
C VAL A 458 -18.89 -7.57 3.84
N LYS A 459 -19.21 -6.89 4.95
CA LYS A 459 -20.58 -6.79 5.47
C LYS A 459 -21.53 -6.19 4.44
N THR A 460 -21.11 -5.12 3.76
CA THR A 460 -21.90 -4.49 2.68
C THR A 460 -22.18 -5.48 1.56
N VAL A 461 -21.15 -6.21 1.08
CA VAL A 461 -21.33 -7.23 0.03
C VAL A 461 -22.23 -8.38 0.49
N GLU A 462 -22.05 -8.87 1.72
CA GLU A 462 -22.88 -9.93 2.32
C GLU A 462 -24.34 -9.51 2.43
N GLU A 463 -24.61 -8.32 2.95
CA GLU A 463 -25.98 -7.83 3.19
C GLU A 463 -26.69 -7.45 1.89
N GLN A 464 -25.97 -6.88 0.92
CA GLN A 464 -26.61 -6.21 -0.20
C GLN A 464 -26.54 -7.00 -1.50
N LEU A 465 -25.49 -7.78 -1.72
CA LEU A 465 -25.37 -8.62 -2.91
C LEU A 465 -25.74 -10.06 -2.60
N VAL A 466 -25.13 -10.63 -1.56
CA VAL A 466 -25.30 -12.04 -1.23
C VAL A 466 -26.65 -12.30 -0.56
N ARG A 467 -27.13 -11.35 0.26
CA ARG A 467 -28.46 -11.38 0.88
C ARG A 467 -28.74 -12.68 1.65
N GLY A 468 -27.76 -13.13 2.43
CA GLY A 468 -27.90 -14.34 3.26
C GLY A 468 -27.82 -15.68 2.52
N LYS A 469 -27.61 -15.68 1.19
CA LYS A 469 -27.47 -16.93 0.39
C LYS A 469 -26.27 -17.78 0.84
N PHE A 470 -25.17 -17.14 1.21
CA PHE A 470 -23.99 -17.75 1.82
C PHE A 470 -23.19 -16.70 2.61
N LYS A 471 -22.12 -17.12 3.29
CA LYS A 471 -21.23 -16.23 4.04
C LYS A 471 -19.86 -16.12 3.37
N LEU A 472 -19.27 -14.92 3.38
CA LEU A 472 -17.93 -14.62 2.88
C LEU A 472 -16.88 -14.99 3.94
N ASN A 473 -16.93 -16.25 4.40
CA ASN A 473 -16.17 -16.74 5.54
C ASN A 473 -14.88 -17.49 5.18
N THR A 474 -14.63 -17.77 3.90
CA THR A 474 -13.36 -18.34 3.42
C THR A 474 -12.46 -17.22 2.89
N ALA A 475 -11.15 -17.43 2.89
CA ALA A 475 -10.21 -16.44 2.40
C ALA A 475 -10.47 -16.04 0.92
N PRO A 476 -10.79 -16.96 -0.01
CA PRO A 476 -11.15 -16.57 -1.37
C PRO A 476 -12.39 -15.68 -1.41
N LEU A 477 -13.50 -16.08 -0.78
CA LEU A 477 -14.74 -15.30 -0.82
C LEU A 477 -14.58 -13.92 -0.17
N TYR A 478 -13.86 -13.86 0.97
CA TYR A 478 -13.55 -12.59 1.63
C TYR A 478 -12.71 -11.68 0.73
N GLN A 479 -11.62 -12.20 0.14
CA GLN A 479 -10.73 -11.43 -0.73
C GLN A 479 -11.42 -11.01 -2.04
N GLY A 480 -12.26 -11.88 -2.60
CA GLY A 480 -13.12 -11.61 -3.74
C GLY A 480 -14.15 -10.52 -3.45
N GLY A 481 -14.80 -10.54 -2.28
CA GLY A 481 -15.75 -9.51 -1.87
C GLY A 481 -15.09 -8.14 -1.69
N VAL A 482 -13.90 -8.11 -1.09
CA VAL A 482 -13.10 -6.88 -1.01
C VAL A 482 -12.72 -6.36 -2.40
N GLN A 483 -12.31 -7.25 -3.32
CA GLN A 483 -11.97 -6.89 -4.69
C GLN A 483 -13.19 -6.35 -5.44
N LEU A 484 -14.32 -7.03 -5.35
CA LEU A 484 -15.58 -6.62 -5.98
C LEU A 484 -15.98 -5.23 -5.53
N TYR A 485 -16.05 -5.02 -4.21
CA TYR A 485 -16.50 -3.76 -3.66
C TYR A 485 -15.60 -2.60 -4.10
N LYS A 486 -14.27 -2.75 -3.94
CA LYS A 486 -13.33 -1.67 -4.20
C LYS A 486 -13.15 -1.33 -5.68
N PHE A 487 -13.17 -2.33 -6.57
CA PHE A 487 -12.80 -2.14 -7.97
C PHE A 487 -13.99 -2.13 -8.93
N TYR A 488 -15.16 -2.55 -8.47
CA TYR A 488 -16.38 -2.54 -9.28
C TYR A 488 -17.50 -1.74 -8.62
N CYS A 489 -17.83 -2.01 -7.35
CA CYS A 489 -18.98 -1.34 -6.74
C CYS A 489 -18.75 0.15 -6.46
N VAL A 490 -17.61 0.50 -5.85
CA VAL A 490 -17.25 1.90 -5.56
C VAL A 490 -17.00 2.69 -6.85
N GLU A 491 -16.48 2.02 -7.87
CA GLU A 491 -16.20 2.61 -9.19
C GLU A 491 -17.38 2.55 -10.15
N GLU A 492 -18.54 2.07 -9.68
CA GLU A 492 -19.76 1.83 -10.45
C GLU A 492 -19.60 1.07 -11.78
N LYS A 493 -18.60 0.18 -11.87
CA LYS A 493 -18.31 -0.64 -13.06
C LYS A 493 -19.25 -1.84 -13.18
N CYS A 494 -20.56 -1.61 -13.09
CA CYS A 494 -21.55 -2.67 -13.25
C CYS A 494 -21.51 -3.30 -14.65
N ALA A 495 -21.15 -2.54 -15.68
CA ALA A 495 -20.99 -3.04 -17.05
C ALA A 495 -19.81 -4.02 -17.22
N ASP A 496 -18.81 -3.98 -16.33
CA ASP A 496 -17.66 -4.90 -16.34
C ASP A 496 -17.78 -6.00 -15.27
N CYS A 497 -18.79 -5.91 -14.40
CA CYS A 497 -19.01 -6.85 -13.31
C CYS A 497 -19.91 -7.98 -13.81
N GLU A 498 -19.51 -9.24 -13.68
CA GLU A 498 -20.31 -10.39 -14.18
C GLU A 498 -21.76 -10.38 -13.66
N VAL A 499 -21.94 -10.01 -12.39
CA VAL A 499 -23.28 -9.85 -11.80
C VAL A 499 -24.01 -8.65 -12.39
N GLY A 500 -23.31 -7.53 -12.60
CA GLY A 500 -23.90 -6.32 -13.18
C GLY A 500 -24.30 -6.51 -14.64
N ILE A 501 -23.44 -7.12 -15.47
CA ILE A 501 -23.72 -7.50 -16.86
C ILE A 501 -25.02 -8.30 -16.93
N ARG A 502 -25.19 -9.29 -16.05
CA ARG A 502 -26.39 -10.12 -16.05
C ARG A 502 -27.64 -9.35 -15.63
N LEU A 503 -27.53 -8.29 -14.84
CA LEU A 503 -28.67 -7.54 -14.29
C LEU A 503 -29.07 -6.32 -15.13
N PHE A 504 -28.11 -5.63 -15.75
CA PHE A 504 -28.33 -4.38 -16.46
C PHE A 504 -28.43 -4.53 -17.99
N ASN A 505 -27.99 -5.67 -18.55
CA ASN A 505 -28.11 -5.96 -19.98
C ASN A 505 -29.29 -6.93 -20.29
N GLN A 506 -30.29 -7.00 -19.41
CA GLN A 506 -31.53 -7.76 -19.61
C GLN A 506 -32.65 -6.88 -20.16
#